data_AF-A0A0D3IGE6-F1
#
_entry.id   AF-A0A0D3IGE6-F1
#
_cell.length_a   1.000
_cell.length_b   1.000
_cell.length_c   1.000
_cell.angle_alpha   90.00
_cell.angle_beta   90.00
_cell.angle_gamma   90.00
#
_symmetry.space_group_name_H-M   'P 1'
#
loop_
_entity.id
_entity.type
_entity.pdbx_description
1 polymer ?
#
loop_
_entity_poly.entity_id
_entity_poly.type
_entity_poly.pdbx_seq_one_letter_code
_entity_poly.pdbx_strand_id
1 'polypeptide(L)'
;MATAALGASRFHPAPQSPMPLARASLPERKHALAALPNDRAAWRAALPRRAAKKAAALIKSLAGSEPQRPKLDKRLREQVALRVERSDPALAAIYRRCFDTLEPLISVRRGELQSGRRPTLAFISTGDIPQMWLRDSTAQLLPYLRHSRAEPGAGAQRHGGLNATHRPTLELAAALLRAHTLCLSVSIYANNCRQAFSAGAGQ
;
A
#
# COMPACT_ATOMS: atom_id res chain seq x y z
N MET A 1 1.25 59.11 38.82
CA MET A 1 0.89 58.36 37.59
C MET A 1 1.99 57.33 37.31
N ALA A 2 1.61 56.15 36.81
CA ALA A 2 2.42 54.97 36.47
C ALA A 2 2.72 53.96 37.61
N THR A 3 1.77 53.07 37.87
CA THR A 3 1.99 51.75 38.49
C THR A 3 2.15 50.71 37.37
N ALA A 4 3.28 50.00 37.36
CA ALA A 4 3.56 48.91 36.44
C ALA A 4 2.84 47.62 36.88
N ALA A 5 1.97 47.09 36.03
CA ALA A 5 1.29 45.81 36.25
C ALA A 5 2.18 44.65 35.78
N LEU A 6 2.59 43.79 36.72
CA LEU A 6 3.23 42.51 36.46
C LEU A 6 2.24 41.58 35.74
N GLY A 7 2.58 41.22 34.50
CA GLY A 7 1.82 40.27 33.68
C GLY A 7 1.87 38.86 34.26
N ALA A 8 0.72 38.33 34.65
CA ALA A 8 0.55 36.94 35.05
C ALA A 8 0.84 36.01 33.86
N SER A 9 1.90 35.21 33.98
CA SER A 9 2.22 34.12 33.06
C SER A 9 1.07 33.12 33.04
N ARG A 10 0.38 32.99 31.90
CA ARG A 10 -0.62 31.95 31.68
C ARG A 10 0.09 30.60 31.57
N PHE A 11 0.12 29.87 32.68
CA PHE A 11 0.44 28.44 32.69
C PHE A 11 -0.44 27.74 31.65
N HIS A 12 0.16 27.33 30.53
CA HIS A 12 -0.45 26.38 29.62
C HIS A 12 -0.38 25.00 30.31
N PRO A 13 -1.49 24.26 30.45
CA PRO A 13 -1.42 22.90 30.92
C PRO A 13 -0.56 22.09 29.94
N ALA A 14 0.39 21.32 30.47
CA ALA A 14 1.19 20.39 29.70
C ALA A 14 0.24 19.51 28.84
N PRO A 15 0.59 19.24 27.56
CA PRO A 15 -0.25 18.41 26.70
C PRO A 15 -0.45 17.06 27.42
N GLN A 16 -1.71 16.74 27.68
CA GLN A 16 -2.11 15.47 28.28
C GLN A 16 -1.39 14.35 27.52
N SER A 17 -0.71 13.46 28.25
CA SER A 17 -0.01 12.32 27.65
C SER A 17 -0.90 11.67 26.60
N PRO A 18 -0.48 11.61 25.33
CA PRO A 18 -1.36 11.16 24.27
C PRO A 18 -1.77 9.73 24.58
N MET A 19 -3.09 9.52 24.71
CA MET A 19 -3.70 8.20 24.74
C MET A 19 -3.00 7.31 23.71
N PRO A 20 -2.57 6.08 24.06
CA PRO A 20 -1.88 5.24 23.10
C PRO A 20 -2.80 5.03 21.90
N LEU A 21 -2.42 5.58 20.74
CA LEU A 21 -3.17 5.55 19.46
C LEU A 21 -3.70 4.16 19.12
N ALA A 22 -3.05 3.12 19.65
CA ALA A 22 -3.46 1.72 19.55
C ALA A 22 -4.89 1.42 20.07
N ARG A 23 -5.45 2.21 21.00
CA ARG A 23 -6.79 2.00 21.58
C ARG A 23 -7.87 2.95 21.04
N ALA A 24 -7.49 4.04 20.39
CA ALA A 24 -8.42 5.01 19.83
C ALA A 24 -9.21 4.44 18.62
N SER A 25 -10.37 5.01 18.32
CA SER A 25 -11.13 4.75 17.09
C SER A 25 -10.40 5.27 15.84
N LEU A 26 -10.81 4.83 14.64
CA LEU A 26 -10.18 5.28 13.39
C LEU A 26 -10.25 6.81 13.19
N PRO A 27 -11.40 7.49 13.43
CA PRO A 27 -11.48 8.95 13.34
C PRO A 27 -10.56 9.67 14.31
N GLU A 28 -10.49 9.21 15.57
CA GLU A 28 -9.61 9.78 16.60
C GLU A 28 -8.14 9.61 16.24
N ARG A 29 -7.76 8.43 15.72
CA ARG A 29 -6.40 8.20 15.21
C ARG A 29 -6.05 9.14 14.07
N LYS A 30 -6.97 9.38 13.12
CA LYS A 30 -6.75 10.30 12.00
C LYS A 30 -6.53 11.73 12.51
N HIS A 31 -7.37 12.21 13.41
CA HIS A 31 -7.22 13.54 14.01
C HIS A 31 -5.90 13.69 14.76
N ALA A 32 -5.56 12.71 15.60
CA ALA A 32 -4.33 12.74 16.38
C ALA A 32 -3.08 12.69 15.49
N LEU A 33 -3.09 11.91 14.40
CA LEU A 33 -2.00 11.88 13.42
C LEU A 33 -1.89 13.20 12.63
N ALA A 34 -3.02 13.82 12.28
CA ALA A 34 -3.05 15.11 11.57
C ALA A 34 -2.55 16.27 12.45
N ALA A 35 -2.70 16.15 13.77
CA ALA A 35 -2.20 17.12 14.75
C ALA A 35 -0.72 16.93 15.11
N LEU A 36 -0.04 15.88 14.61
CA LEU A 36 1.38 15.70 14.87
C LEU A 36 2.19 16.81 14.18
N PRO A 37 3.17 17.42 14.88
CA PRO A 37 4.10 18.32 14.23
C PRO A 37 4.84 17.58 13.10
N ASN A 38 5.29 18.32 12.09
CA ASN A 38 6.13 17.78 11.01
C ASN A 38 7.57 17.50 11.50
N ASP A 39 7.68 16.71 12.56
CA ASP A 39 8.92 16.31 13.22
C ASP A 39 9.07 14.79 13.12
N ARG A 40 10.23 14.35 12.63
CA ARG A 40 10.58 12.94 12.48
C ARG A 40 10.50 12.17 13.80
N ALA A 41 10.84 12.79 14.94
CA ALA A 41 10.79 12.12 16.24
C ALA A 41 9.33 11.89 16.69
N ALA A 42 8.46 12.90 16.55
CA ALA A 42 7.03 12.78 16.82
C ALA A 42 6.36 11.66 15.99
N TRP A 43 6.65 11.59 14.69
CA TRP A 43 6.13 10.52 13.82
C TRP A 43 6.67 9.14 14.19
N ARG A 44 7.95 9.02 14.54
CA ARG A 44 8.55 7.76 15.02
C ARG A 44 7.93 7.29 16.34
N ALA A 45 7.60 8.21 17.25
CA ALA A 45 6.95 7.90 18.52
C ALA A 45 5.47 7.49 18.32
N ALA A 46 4.77 8.12 17.36
CA ALA A 46 3.38 7.82 17.03
C ALA A 46 3.21 6.53 16.21
N LEU A 47 4.25 6.08 15.51
CA LEU A 47 4.22 4.85 14.73
C LEU A 47 3.98 3.64 15.64
N PRO A 48 2.97 2.78 15.34
CA PRO A 48 2.71 1.61 16.15
C PRO A 48 3.89 0.63 16.07
N ARG A 49 4.73 0.60 17.12
CA ARG A 49 5.88 -0.33 17.25
C ARG A 49 5.50 -1.80 17.00
N ARG A 50 4.27 -2.19 17.36
CA ARG A 50 3.72 -3.52 17.06
C ARG A 50 3.58 -3.80 15.56
N ALA A 51 3.24 -2.80 14.75
CA ALA A 51 3.15 -2.92 13.30
C ALA A 51 4.53 -3.11 12.67
N ALA A 52 5.53 -2.33 13.11
CA ALA A 52 6.92 -2.50 12.67
C ALA A 52 7.48 -3.90 13.00
N LYS A 53 7.25 -4.40 14.22
CA LYS A 53 7.66 -5.76 14.62
C LYS A 53 6.96 -6.84 13.78
N LYS A 54 5.66 -6.69 13.50
CA LYS A 54 4.92 -7.61 12.60
C LYS A 54 5.44 -7.56 11.17
N ALA A 55 5.79 -6.37 10.68
CA ALA A 55 6.33 -6.20 9.33
C ALA A 55 7.73 -6.83 9.20
N ALA A 56 8.60 -6.67 10.21
CA ALA A 56 9.90 -7.35 10.26
C ALA A 56 9.76 -8.89 10.34
N ALA A 57 8.79 -9.38 11.10
CA ALA A 57 8.50 -10.82 11.16
C ALA A 57 7.97 -11.35 9.82
N LEU A 58 7.11 -10.58 9.14
CA LEU A 58 6.62 -10.88 7.79
C LEU A 58 7.78 -10.96 6.79
N ILE A 59 8.67 -9.97 6.81
CA ILE A 59 9.89 -9.93 6.01
C ILE A 59 10.69 -11.22 6.22
N LYS A 60 11.00 -11.54 7.48
CA LYS A 60 11.78 -12.73 7.84
C LYS A 60 11.13 -14.02 7.35
N SER A 61 9.80 -14.14 7.47
CA SER A 61 9.07 -15.32 6.98
C SER A 61 9.09 -15.49 5.45
N LEU A 62 9.40 -14.42 4.70
CA LEU A 62 9.42 -14.39 3.24
C LEU A 62 10.84 -14.39 2.65
N ALA A 63 11.89 -14.38 3.49
CA ALA A 63 13.27 -14.29 3.05
C ALA A 63 13.67 -15.46 2.13
N GLY A 64 13.16 -16.67 2.39
CA GLY A 64 13.41 -17.87 1.59
C GLY A 64 12.43 -18.12 0.43
N SER A 65 11.37 -17.31 0.27
CA SER A 65 10.40 -17.53 -0.81
C SER A 65 10.87 -16.88 -2.11
N GLU A 66 10.88 -17.63 -3.21
CA GLU A 66 11.22 -17.08 -4.52
C GLU A 66 10.19 -16.03 -4.99
N PRO A 67 10.62 -14.92 -5.62
CA PRO A 67 9.70 -13.97 -6.24
C PRO A 67 8.95 -14.62 -7.40
N GLN A 68 7.62 -14.55 -7.38
CA GLN A 68 6.75 -15.04 -8.44
C GLN A 68 6.10 -13.87 -9.16
N ARG A 69 5.98 -13.97 -10.49
CA ARG A 69 5.19 -13.02 -11.27
C ARG A 69 3.72 -13.43 -11.21
N PRO A 70 2.81 -12.57 -10.72
CA PRO A 70 1.39 -12.86 -10.77
C PRO A 70 0.89 -12.75 -12.21
N LYS A 71 -0.13 -13.56 -12.55
CA LYS A 71 -0.91 -13.38 -13.77
C LYS A 71 -2.06 -12.42 -13.46
N LEU A 72 -2.11 -11.30 -14.15
CA LEU A 72 -3.20 -10.34 -14.01
C LEU A 72 -4.37 -10.79 -14.90
N ASP A 73 -5.59 -10.48 -14.47
CA ASP A 73 -6.76 -10.69 -15.32
C ASP A 73 -6.74 -9.69 -16.48
N LYS A 74 -6.65 -10.20 -17.70
CA LYS A 74 -6.60 -9.43 -18.95
C LYS A 74 -7.98 -9.22 -19.58
N ARG A 75 -9.07 -9.65 -18.95
CA ARG A 75 -10.43 -9.45 -19.50
C ARG A 75 -10.74 -7.98 -19.78
N LEU A 76 -10.36 -7.09 -18.87
CA LEU A 76 -10.51 -5.64 -19.06
C LEU A 76 -9.78 -5.15 -20.32
N ARG A 77 -8.53 -5.61 -20.49
CA ARG A 77 -7.71 -5.29 -21.67
C ARG A 77 -8.48 -5.62 -22.95
N GLU A 78 -9.06 -6.82 -23.03
CA GLU A 78 -9.77 -7.21 -24.25
C GLU A 78 -11.13 -6.50 -24.40
N GLN A 79 -11.88 -6.28 -23.33
CA GLN A 79 -13.16 -5.56 -23.41
C GLN A 79 -13.00 -4.14 -23.95
N VAL A 80 -11.96 -3.42 -23.54
CA VAL A 80 -11.68 -2.07 -24.04
C VAL A 80 -11.06 -2.12 -25.42
N ALA A 81 -10.10 -3.01 -25.67
CA ALA A 81 -9.45 -3.14 -26.97
C ALA A 81 -10.46 -3.44 -28.09
N LEU A 82 -11.39 -4.37 -27.89
CA LEU A 82 -12.41 -4.73 -28.89
C LEU A 82 -13.36 -3.58 -29.23
N ARG A 83 -13.64 -2.68 -28.28
CA ARG A 83 -14.47 -1.49 -28.55
C ARG A 83 -13.75 -0.48 -29.43
N VAL A 84 -12.44 -0.31 -29.20
CA VAL A 84 -11.58 0.62 -29.94
C VAL A 84 -11.20 0.05 -31.31
N GLU A 85 -11.00 -1.27 -31.41
CA GLU A 85 -10.53 -1.95 -32.63
C GLU A 85 -11.46 -1.75 -33.83
N ARG A 86 -12.76 -1.55 -33.58
CA ARG A 86 -13.75 -1.25 -34.63
C ARG A 86 -13.55 0.10 -35.30
N SER A 87 -12.97 1.07 -34.58
CA SER A 87 -12.74 2.43 -35.08
C SER A 87 -11.27 2.69 -35.40
N ASP A 88 -10.34 2.12 -34.63
CA ASP A 88 -8.90 2.32 -34.76
C ASP A 88 -8.14 1.07 -34.27
N PRO A 89 -7.79 0.15 -35.19
CA PRO A 89 -6.99 -1.03 -34.86
C PRO A 89 -5.60 -0.72 -34.32
N ALA A 90 -4.98 0.38 -34.76
CA ALA A 90 -3.64 0.77 -34.30
C ALA A 90 -3.67 1.23 -32.83
N LEU A 91 -4.69 2.00 -32.45
CA LEU A 91 -4.91 2.41 -31.07
C LEU A 91 -5.24 1.22 -30.17
N ALA A 92 -6.04 0.26 -30.65
CA ALA A 92 -6.31 -0.98 -29.91
C ALA A 92 -5.01 -1.76 -29.64
N ALA A 93 -4.10 -1.82 -30.62
CA ALA A 93 -2.80 -2.45 -30.44
C ALA A 93 -1.90 -1.72 -29.43
N ILE A 94 -1.87 -0.38 -29.45
CA ILE A 94 -1.16 0.43 -28.44
C ILE A 94 -1.74 0.17 -27.04
N TYR A 95 -3.06 0.20 -26.91
CA TYR A 95 -3.75 -0.05 -25.64
C TYR A 95 -3.40 -1.42 -25.05
N ARG A 96 -3.44 -2.48 -25.85
CA ARG A 96 -3.04 -3.84 -25.43
C ARG A 96 -1.60 -3.85 -24.90
N ARG A 97 -0.66 -3.25 -25.64
CA ARG A 97 0.75 -3.15 -25.22
C ARG A 97 0.92 -2.39 -23.92
N CYS A 98 0.28 -1.23 -23.76
CA CYS A 98 0.35 -0.44 -22.53
C CYS A 98 -0.14 -1.25 -21.32
N PHE A 99 -1.21 -2.03 -21.47
CA PHE A 99 -1.74 -2.84 -20.38
C PHE A 99 -0.77 -3.97 -19.98
N ASP A 100 -0.14 -4.63 -20.95
CA ASP A 100 0.81 -5.72 -20.69
C ASP A 100 2.12 -5.28 -20.03
N THR A 101 2.40 -3.96 -19.96
CA THR A 101 3.62 -3.44 -19.31
C THR A 101 3.69 -3.71 -17.80
N LEU A 102 2.56 -3.92 -17.11
CA LEU A 102 2.56 -4.03 -15.65
C LEU A 102 3.06 -5.39 -15.15
N GLU A 103 2.64 -6.50 -15.77
CA GLU A 103 2.95 -7.85 -15.28
C GLU A 103 4.45 -8.12 -15.06
N PRO A 104 5.36 -7.72 -15.98
CA PRO A 104 6.80 -7.91 -15.80
C PRO A 104 7.39 -7.12 -14.62
N LEU A 105 6.73 -6.04 -14.20
CA LEU A 105 7.19 -5.16 -13.12
C LEU A 105 6.81 -5.70 -11.73
N ILE A 106 5.90 -6.67 -11.66
CA ILE A 106 5.39 -7.18 -10.40
C ILE A 106 6.20 -8.41 -9.95
N SER A 107 6.64 -8.36 -8.70
CA SER A 107 7.22 -9.48 -7.96
C SER A 107 6.42 -9.75 -6.70
N VAL A 108 5.82 -10.93 -6.58
CA VAL A 108 5.07 -11.37 -5.39
C VAL A 108 5.84 -12.46 -4.68
N ARG A 109 6.10 -12.26 -3.39
CA ARG A 109 6.62 -13.32 -2.51
C ARG A 109 5.48 -13.91 -1.71
N ARG A 110 5.44 -15.24 -1.64
CA ARG A 110 4.44 -16.02 -0.89
C ARG A 110 5.18 -16.93 0.06
N GLY A 111 4.85 -16.83 1.35
CA GLY A 111 5.41 -17.71 2.37
C GLY A 111 4.31 -18.52 3.01
N GLU A 112 4.72 -19.37 3.94
CA GLU A 112 3.83 -20.11 4.82
C GLU A 112 4.25 -19.86 6.26
N LEU A 113 3.32 -19.42 7.11
CA LEU A 113 3.53 -19.42 8.56
C LEU A 113 3.12 -20.78 9.12
N GLN A 114 3.72 -21.17 10.24
CA GLN A 114 3.29 -22.32 11.06
C GLN A 114 1.81 -22.28 11.46
N SER A 115 1.18 -21.10 11.43
CA SER A 115 -0.27 -20.90 11.65
C SER A 115 -1.16 -21.29 10.47
N GLY A 116 -0.61 -21.82 9.36
CA GLY A 116 -1.34 -22.10 8.12
C GLY A 116 -1.68 -20.85 7.29
N ARG A 117 -1.33 -19.66 7.78
CA ARG A 117 -1.52 -18.40 7.05
C ARG A 117 -0.47 -18.26 5.97
N ARG A 118 -0.89 -17.85 4.76
CA ARG A 118 -0.02 -17.57 3.61
C ARG A 118 0.27 -16.08 3.49
N PRO A 119 1.32 -15.55 4.14
CA PRO A 119 1.72 -14.17 3.94
C PRO A 119 2.09 -13.91 2.49
N THR A 120 1.69 -12.73 1.98
CA THR A 120 2.14 -12.26 0.67
C THR A 120 2.64 -10.82 0.76
N LEU A 121 3.75 -10.54 0.08
CA LEU A 121 4.26 -9.19 -0.18
C LEU A 121 4.39 -9.02 -1.68
N ALA A 122 3.97 -7.86 -2.18
CA ALA A 122 4.15 -7.48 -3.57
C ALA A 122 5.12 -6.32 -3.68
N PHE A 123 5.93 -6.35 -4.72
CA PHE A 123 6.84 -5.30 -5.13
C PHE A 123 6.52 -4.99 -6.59
N ILE A 124 6.32 -3.71 -6.91
CA ILE A 124 6.09 -3.26 -8.28
C ILE A 124 7.17 -2.24 -8.60
N SER A 125 8.08 -2.56 -9.52
CA SER A 125 9.08 -1.60 -9.98
C SER A 125 8.45 -0.54 -10.88
N THR A 126 9.10 0.62 -11.00
CA THR A 126 8.64 1.66 -11.93
C THR A 126 8.90 1.33 -13.39
N GLY A 127 9.79 0.37 -13.67
CA GLY A 127 10.21 0.02 -15.02
C GLY A 127 11.67 -0.42 -15.04
N ASP A 128 12.43 0.28 -15.87
CA ASP A 128 13.90 0.26 -15.97
C ASP A 128 14.62 0.60 -14.65
N ILE A 129 13.98 1.37 -13.76
CA ILE A 129 14.49 1.64 -12.42
C ILE A 129 14.03 0.51 -11.46
N PRO A 130 14.94 -0.28 -10.86
CA PRO A 130 14.60 -1.42 -10.01
C PRO A 130 14.23 -0.99 -8.58
N GLN A 131 13.35 0.00 -8.45
CA GLN A 131 12.85 0.55 -7.19
C GLN A 131 11.33 0.62 -7.23
N MET A 132 10.69 0.42 -6.09
CA MET A 132 9.25 0.62 -5.95
C MET A 132 9.00 2.01 -5.37
N TRP A 133 8.37 2.89 -6.15
CA TRP A 133 7.83 4.15 -5.65
C TRP A 133 6.41 3.94 -5.14
N LEU A 134 6.08 4.49 -3.96
CA LEU A 134 4.74 4.29 -3.36
C LEU A 134 3.63 4.88 -4.26
N ARG A 135 3.89 6.05 -4.84
CA ARG A 135 2.99 6.72 -5.78
C ARG A 135 2.77 5.87 -7.02
N ASP A 136 3.85 5.53 -7.71
CA ASP A 136 3.82 4.88 -9.02
C ASP A 136 3.21 3.48 -8.93
N SER A 137 3.61 2.68 -7.93
CA SER A 137 3.04 1.33 -7.72
C SER A 137 1.54 1.35 -7.43
N THR A 138 1.03 2.39 -6.76
CA THR A 138 -0.41 2.59 -6.58
C THR A 138 -1.10 2.90 -7.91
N ALA A 139 -0.54 3.86 -8.66
CA ALA A 139 -1.10 4.31 -9.94
C ALA A 139 -1.09 3.19 -10.99
N GLN A 140 -0.01 2.42 -11.06
CA GLN A 140 0.16 1.27 -11.94
C GLN A 140 -0.93 0.21 -11.72
N LEU A 141 -1.28 -0.09 -10.47
CA LEU A 141 -2.28 -1.11 -10.15
C LEU A 141 -3.75 -0.62 -10.26
N LEU A 142 -3.97 0.70 -10.19
CA LEU A 142 -5.30 1.29 -10.11
C LEU A 142 -6.28 0.88 -11.25
N PRO A 143 -5.88 0.80 -12.54
CA PRO A 143 -6.77 0.39 -13.62
C PRO A 143 -7.38 -1.01 -13.42
N TYR A 144 -6.60 -1.91 -12.81
CA TYR A 144 -7.00 -3.28 -12.51
C TYR A 144 -7.98 -3.36 -11.33
N LEU A 145 -7.92 -2.42 -10.40
CA LEU A 145 -8.79 -2.38 -9.22
C LEU A 145 -10.17 -1.80 -9.52
N ARG A 146 -10.28 -0.82 -10.43
CA ARG A 146 -11.56 -0.17 -10.76
C ARG A 146 -12.62 -1.16 -11.26
N HIS A 147 -12.19 -2.29 -11.80
CA HIS A 147 -13.06 -3.33 -12.35
C HIS A 147 -13.24 -4.52 -11.41
N SER A 148 -12.67 -4.47 -10.20
CA SER A 148 -12.84 -5.52 -9.18
C SER A 148 -14.12 -5.36 -8.35
N ARG A 149 -14.84 -4.25 -8.51
CA ARG A 149 -16.17 -4.05 -7.92
C ARG A 149 -17.22 -4.73 -8.78
N ALA A 150 -17.99 -5.64 -8.17
CA ALA A 150 -19.15 -6.24 -8.79
C ALA A 150 -20.16 -5.16 -9.22
N GLU A 151 -20.77 -5.35 -10.39
CA GLU A 151 -21.91 -4.57 -10.88
C GLU A 151 -23.01 -4.53 -9.80
N PRO A 152 -23.52 -3.36 -9.38
CA PRO A 152 -24.60 -3.23 -8.41
C PRO A 152 -25.98 -3.52 -9.04
N GLY A 153 -26.12 -4.69 -9.69
CA GLY A 153 -27.31 -5.00 -10.50
C GLY A 153 -27.86 -6.43 -10.41
N ALA A 154 -27.19 -7.36 -9.72
CA ALA A 154 -27.73 -8.69 -9.49
C ALA A 154 -28.07 -8.83 -8.00
N GLY A 155 -29.36 -9.00 -7.70
CA GLY A 155 -29.99 -9.33 -6.43
C GLY A 155 -29.09 -9.41 -5.20
N ALA A 156 -29.33 -8.51 -4.26
CA ALA A 156 -28.80 -8.55 -2.91
C ALA A 156 -29.06 -9.92 -2.24
N GLN A 157 -28.10 -10.85 -2.33
CA GLN A 157 -27.96 -11.94 -1.38
C GLN A 157 -26.73 -11.66 -0.52
N ARG A 158 -27.01 -11.46 0.77
CA ARG A 158 -26.04 -11.22 1.83
C ARG A 158 -24.98 -12.35 1.87
N HIS A 159 -23.75 -11.97 2.23
CA HIS A 159 -22.53 -12.78 2.41
C HIS A 159 -21.64 -13.01 1.17
N GLY A 160 -20.60 -12.17 1.04
CA GLY A 160 -19.23 -12.68 1.02
C GLY A 160 -18.65 -13.26 -0.27
N GLY A 161 -19.22 -13.02 -1.45
CA GLY A 161 -18.62 -13.43 -2.71
C GLY A 161 -17.88 -12.29 -3.42
N LEU A 162 -16.59 -12.10 -3.17
CA LEU A 162 -15.74 -11.52 -4.22
C LEU A 162 -15.86 -12.45 -5.42
N ASN A 163 -16.26 -11.95 -6.60
CA ASN A 163 -16.20 -12.76 -7.83
C ASN A 163 -14.81 -13.41 -7.88
N ALA A 164 -14.74 -14.74 -7.96
CA ALA A 164 -13.48 -15.49 -7.92
C ALA A 164 -12.47 -14.95 -8.95
N THR A 165 -12.98 -14.37 -10.03
CA THR A 165 -12.27 -13.65 -11.09
C THR A 165 -11.40 -12.50 -10.58
N HIS A 166 -11.84 -11.70 -9.60
CA HIS A 166 -11.09 -10.52 -9.13
C HIS A 166 -10.24 -10.77 -7.88
N ARG A 167 -10.36 -11.96 -7.29
CA ARG A 167 -9.61 -12.34 -6.09
C ARG A 167 -8.09 -12.19 -6.26
N PRO A 168 -7.45 -12.58 -7.38
CA PRO A 168 -6.01 -12.41 -7.56
C PRO A 168 -5.56 -10.94 -7.52
N THR A 169 -6.30 -10.04 -8.18
CA THR A 169 -6.01 -8.59 -8.19
C THR A 169 -6.16 -7.97 -6.81
N LEU A 170 -7.17 -8.39 -6.05
CA LEU A 170 -7.38 -7.92 -4.67
C LEU A 170 -6.31 -8.45 -3.71
N GLU A 171 -5.91 -9.71 -3.88
CA GLU A 171 -4.79 -10.29 -3.13
C GLU A 171 -3.48 -9.57 -3.41
N LEU A 172 -3.24 -9.20 -4.68
CA LEU A 172 -2.10 -8.37 -5.09
C LEU A 172 -2.16 -6.98 -4.45
N ALA A 173 -3.31 -6.30 -4.48
CA ALA A 173 -3.46 -4.99 -3.85
C ALA A 173 -3.26 -5.05 -2.32
N ALA A 174 -3.78 -6.08 -1.66
CA ALA A 174 -3.55 -6.29 -0.24
C ALA A 174 -2.06 -6.55 0.06
N ALA A 175 -1.36 -7.27 -0.82
CA ALA A 175 0.08 -7.50 -0.71
C ALA A 175 0.90 -6.22 -0.93
N LEU A 176 0.49 -5.37 -1.87
CA LEU A 176 1.11 -4.07 -2.12
C LEU A 176 0.90 -3.12 -0.94
N LEU A 177 -0.32 -3.05 -0.38
CA LEU A 177 -0.61 -2.23 0.79
C LEU A 177 0.25 -2.63 2.01
N ARG A 178 0.49 -3.94 2.20
CA ARG A 178 1.42 -4.43 3.22
C ARG A 178 2.85 -3.95 2.96
N ALA A 179 3.31 -3.98 1.71
CA ALA A 179 4.63 -3.48 1.33
C ALA A 179 4.77 -1.96 1.54
N HIS A 180 3.75 -1.17 1.19
CA HIS A 180 3.72 0.28 1.46
C HIS A 180 3.73 0.59 2.95
N THR A 181 2.95 -0.15 3.75
CA THR A 181 2.94 0.01 5.21
C THR A 181 4.33 -0.26 5.80
N LEU A 182 5.03 -1.28 5.27
CA LEU A 182 6.39 -1.60 5.66
C LEU A 182 7.36 -0.47 5.26
N CYS A 183 7.28 0.04 4.04
CA CYS A 183 8.07 1.20 3.57
C CYS A 183 7.93 2.40 4.51
N LEU A 184 6.68 2.78 4.82
CA LEU A 184 6.38 3.90 5.71
C LEU A 184 6.83 3.63 7.15
N SER A 185 6.86 2.37 7.59
CA SER A 185 7.35 2.01 8.93
C SER A 185 8.87 2.20 9.08
N VAL A 186 9.62 2.13 7.97
CA VAL A 186 11.06 2.43 7.95
C VAL A 186 11.28 3.94 7.92
N SER A 187 10.60 4.64 7.00
CA SER A 187 10.66 6.09 6.89
C SER A 187 9.42 6.64 6.20
N ILE A 188 8.69 7.52 6.88
CA ILE A 188 7.57 8.27 6.29
C ILE A 188 8.02 9.30 5.24
N TYR A 189 9.31 9.65 5.22
CA TYR A 189 9.89 10.59 4.25
C TYR A 189 10.44 9.86 3.02
N ALA A 190 10.49 8.53 3.02
CA ALA A 190 10.92 7.78 1.85
C ALA A 190 9.80 7.75 0.81
N ASN A 191 10.14 8.13 -0.42
CA ASN A 191 9.23 8.06 -1.58
C ASN A 191 9.35 6.73 -2.35
N ASN A 192 10.43 5.98 -2.12
CA ASN A 192 10.70 4.68 -2.74
C ASN A 192 11.29 3.66 -1.75
N CYS A 193 11.27 2.40 -2.16
CA CYS A 193 11.86 1.28 -1.44
C CYS A 193 12.54 0.32 -2.40
N ARG A 194 13.66 -0.25 -1.94
CA ARG A 194 14.28 -1.42 -2.56
C ARG A 194 13.45 -2.66 -2.29
N GLN A 195 13.54 -3.62 -3.21
CA GLN A 195 13.00 -4.95 -2.98
C GLN A 195 13.78 -5.55 -1.79
N ALA A 196 13.08 -5.83 -0.68
CA ALA A 196 13.70 -6.07 0.62
C ALA A 196 14.54 -7.37 0.73
N PHE A 197 14.87 -8.06 -0.36
CA PHE A 197 15.48 -9.40 -0.33
C PHE A 197 16.35 -9.76 -1.54
N SER A 198 16.91 -8.79 -2.26
CA SER A 198 18.06 -9.10 -3.12
C SER A 198 19.22 -9.47 -2.19
N ALA A 199 19.44 -10.77 -2.00
CA ALA A 199 20.64 -11.27 -1.34
C ALA A 199 21.86 -10.67 -2.04
N GLY A 200 22.72 -10.00 -1.27
CA GLY A 200 24.11 -9.69 -1.62
C GLY A 200 24.35 -8.96 -2.95
N ALA A 201 24.50 -7.65 -2.88
CA ALA A 201 25.58 -6.97 -3.62
C ALA A 201 26.04 -5.83 -2.73
N GLY A 202 27.23 -5.98 -2.16
CA GLY A 202 27.80 -5.02 -1.23
C GLY A 202 27.98 -3.64 -1.84
N GLN A 203 27.82 -2.62 -0.99
CA GLN A 203 28.72 -1.49 -0.78
C GLN A 203 28.21 -0.73 0.45
#